data_AF-A0A3D0VLS1-F1
#
_entry.id   AF-A0A3D0VLS1-F1
#
_cell.length_a   1.000
_cell.length_b   1.000
_cell.length_c   1.000
_cell.angle_alpha   90.00
_cell.angle_beta   90.00
_cell.angle_gamma   90.00
#
_symmetry.space_group_name_H-M   'P 1'
#
loop_
_entity.id
_entity.type
_entity.pdbx_description
1 polymer ?
#
loop_
_entity_poly.entity_id
_entity_poly.type
_entity_poly.pdbx_seq_one_letter_code
_entity_poly.pdbx_strand_id
1 'polypeptide(L)'
;MAEENIIPEVPETPVAPPAEQTTDPAAELIEAVNANNPDQPVSTPEEAIAAAVVILKDAMSYRQRTSAVNEKISEVMSSHPEFAGMLQMLIKGAPLRAAIAAYFEPEDLVPQPGDEDESAYQSAMSDRQKRSSEAKAFNEEFGKNQEMTKAEWEKFKAENNVSEEEAEQLLAEIESVANDMFNGKLSGKVLGMVHKSMNFEKALADAAESGKAEGAAEKITMTKETVGDGMPDNTGVSGDDGAMGEKKNKSAIVTRLEEMAKKKDNF
;
A
#
# COMPACT_ATOMS: atom_id res chain seq x y z
N MET A 1 -82.27 -12.16 61.78
CA MET A 1 -81.64 -12.83 60.63
C MET A 1 -80.53 -11.90 60.16
N ALA A 2 -79.28 -12.29 60.35
CA ALA A 2 -78.11 -11.66 59.74
C ALA A 2 -77.27 -12.83 59.22
N GLU A 3 -77.16 -12.93 57.91
CA GLU A 3 -76.43 -13.99 57.21
C GLU A 3 -74.93 -13.70 57.30
N GLU A 4 -74.18 -14.67 57.80
CA GLU A 4 -72.72 -14.72 57.79
C GLU A 4 -72.23 -14.86 56.34
N ASN A 5 -71.44 -13.88 55.92
CA ASN A 5 -70.84 -13.86 54.59
C ASN A 5 -69.56 -14.72 54.61
N ILE A 6 -69.65 -15.96 54.14
CA ILE A 6 -68.51 -16.88 54.00
C ILE A 6 -67.79 -16.54 52.70
N ILE A 7 -66.57 -16.01 52.81
CA ILE A 7 -65.66 -15.80 51.69
C ILE A 7 -65.03 -17.16 51.33
N PRO A 8 -65.02 -17.59 50.05
CA PRO A 8 -64.38 -18.86 49.68
C PRO A 8 -62.85 -18.72 49.72
N GLU A 9 -62.18 -19.62 50.43
CA GLU A 9 -60.72 -19.79 50.35
C GLU A 9 -60.31 -20.20 48.94
N VAL A 10 -59.45 -19.40 48.32
CA VAL A 10 -58.77 -19.74 47.07
C VAL A 10 -57.63 -20.70 47.43
N PRO A 11 -57.51 -21.87 46.77
CA PRO A 11 -56.45 -22.81 47.08
C PRO A 11 -55.09 -22.21 46.69
N GLU A 12 -54.19 -22.07 47.67
CA GLU A 12 -52.80 -21.71 47.42
C GLU A 12 -52.12 -22.84 46.63
N THR A 13 -51.88 -22.59 45.34
CA THR A 13 -50.95 -23.43 44.56
C THR A 13 -49.54 -23.29 45.14
N PRO A 14 -48.85 -24.39 45.46
CA PRO A 14 -47.49 -24.31 45.97
C PRO A 14 -46.58 -23.73 44.88
N VAL A 15 -46.03 -22.55 45.14
CA VAL A 15 -45.00 -21.94 44.30
C VAL A 15 -43.75 -22.79 44.45
N ALA A 16 -43.39 -23.54 43.39
CA ALA A 16 -42.11 -24.23 43.34
C ALA A 16 -40.98 -23.18 43.47
N PRO A 17 -39.92 -23.45 44.26
CA PRO A 17 -38.81 -22.53 44.37
C PRO A 17 -38.20 -22.29 42.98
N PRO A 18 -37.76 -21.06 42.66
CA PRO A 18 -37.13 -20.77 41.38
C PRO A 18 -35.91 -21.67 41.21
N ALA A 19 -35.83 -22.37 40.07
CA ALA A 19 -34.67 -23.17 39.71
C ALA A 19 -33.44 -22.25 39.65
N GLU A 20 -32.45 -22.50 40.52
CA GLU A 20 -31.14 -21.89 40.39
C GLU A 20 -30.56 -22.29 39.02
N GLN A 21 -30.38 -21.31 38.13
CA GLN A 21 -29.53 -21.51 36.96
C GLN A 21 -28.10 -21.64 37.46
N THR A 22 -27.67 -22.88 37.71
CA THR A 22 -26.27 -23.20 37.95
C THR A 22 -25.57 -23.16 36.60
N THR A 23 -25.20 -21.98 36.12
CA THR A 23 -24.30 -21.88 34.97
C THR A 23 -22.91 -22.32 35.42
N ASP A 24 -22.25 -23.18 34.63
CA ASP A 24 -20.89 -23.62 34.90
C ASP A 24 -19.94 -22.45 34.60
N PRO A 25 -19.27 -21.86 35.61
CA PRO A 25 -18.41 -20.69 35.42
C PRO A 25 -17.25 -20.95 34.44
N ALA A 26 -16.83 -22.21 34.31
CA ALA A 26 -15.77 -22.59 33.38
C ALA A 26 -16.25 -22.51 31.92
N ALA A 27 -17.49 -22.92 31.66
CA ALA A 27 -18.10 -22.83 30.33
C ALA A 27 -18.33 -21.37 29.92
N GLU A 28 -18.79 -20.52 30.84
CA GLU A 28 -18.97 -19.07 30.59
C GLU A 28 -17.65 -18.38 30.24
N LEU A 29 -16.56 -18.72 30.96
CA LEU A 29 -15.24 -18.13 30.69
C LEU A 29 -14.72 -18.52 29.29
N ILE A 30 -14.88 -19.78 28.90
CA ILE A 30 -14.50 -20.26 27.56
C ILE A 30 -15.29 -19.51 26.49
N GLU A 31 -16.60 -19.37 26.66
CA GLU A 31 -17.46 -18.64 25.72
C GLU A 31 -17.03 -17.16 25.60
N ALA A 32 -16.83 -16.48 26.74
CA ALA A 32 -16.44 -15.08 26.77
C ALA A 32 -15.06 -14.83 26.12
N VAL A 33 -14.09 -15.71 26.37
CA VAL A 33 -12.76 -15.64 25.74
C VAL A 33 -12.88 -15.83 24.23
N ASN A 34 -13.61 -16.84 23.77
CA ASN A 34 -13.77 -17.12 22.34
C ASN A 34 -14.51 -15.99 21.61
N ALA A 35 -15.49 -15.35 22.25
CA ALA A 35 -16.19 -14.20 21.69
C ALA A 35 -15.27 -12.97 21.50
N ASN A 36 -14.27 -12.79 22.36
CA ASN A 36 -13.33 -11.66 22.31
C ASN A 36 -12.00 -11.98 21.63
N ASN A 37 -11.75 -13.25 21.30
CA ASN A 37 -10.55 -13.73 20.63
C ASN A 37 -10.88 -14.83 19.60
N PRO A 38 -11.66 -14.50 18.54
CA PRO A 38 -12.16 -15.50 17.59
C PRO A 38 -11.06 -16.17 16.77
N ASP A 39 -9.90 -15.53 16.62
CA ASP A 39 -8.77 -16.05 15.84
C ASP A 39 -7.99 -17.17 16.56
N GLN A 40 -8.15 -17.29 17.89
CA GLN A 40 -7.50 -18.32 18.71
C GLN A 40 -8.49 -18.89 19.73
N PRO A 41 -9.42 -19.75 19.29
CA PRO A 41 -10.41 -20.34 20.18
C PRO A 41 -9.77 -21.31 21.17
N VAL A 42 -10.27 -21.31 22.40
CA VAL A 42 -9.88 -22.19 23.50
C VAL A 42 -11.00 -23.19 23.79
N SER A 43 -10.65 -24.37 24.30
CA SER A 43 -11.62 -25.44 24.60
C SER A 43 -11.57 -25.91 26.05
N THR A 44 -10.53 -25.53 26.80
CA THR A 44 -10.36 -25.93 28.21
C THR A 44 -10.40 -24.73 29.15
N PRO A 45 -10.78 -24.93 30.43
CA PRO A 45 -10.76 -23.85 31.42
C PRO A 45 -9.36 -23.26 31.62
N GLU A 46 -8.30 -24.07 31.58
CA GLU A 46 -6.92 -23.62 31.75
C GLU A 46 -6.46 -22.73 30.59
N GLU A 47 -6.78 -23.10 29.34
CA GLU A 47 -6.52 -22.27 28.16
C GLU A 47 -7.31 -20.96 28.22
N ALA A 48 -8.57 -21.01 28.65
CA ALA A 48 -9.41 -19.83 28.80
C ALA A 48 -8.87 -18.88 29.86
N ILE A 49 -8.38 -19.38 31.00
CA ILE A 49 -7.71 -18.56 32.01
C ILE A 49 -6.45 -17.89 31.44
N ALA A 50 -5.61 -18.64 30.72
CA ALA A 50 -4.40 -18.09 30.13
C ALA A 50 -4.70 -16.99 29.10
N ALA A 51 -5.66 -17.23 28.20
CA ALA A 51 -6.11 -16.26 27.22
C ALA A 51 -6.76 -15.03 27.86
N ALA A 52 -7.60 -15.22 28.88
CA ALA A 52 -8.22 -14.12 29.63
C ALA A 52 -7.16 -13.21 30.28
N VAL A 53 -6.08 -13.78 30.83
CA VAL A 53 -4.97 -12.99 31.39
C VAL A 53 -4.31 -12.12 30.31
N VAL A 54 -4.12 -12.63 29.10
CA VAL A 54 -3.55 -11.86 27.98
C VAL A 54 -4.51 -10.73 27.58
N ILE A 55 -5.78 -11.04 27.34
CA ILE A 55 -6.82 -10.06 26.98
C ILE A 55 -6.90 -8.94 28.04
N LEU A 56 -6.88 -9.32 29.33
CA LEU A 56 -6.90 -8.36 30.43
C LEU A 56 -5.66 -7.46 30.44
N LYS A 57 -4.47 -8.00 30.22
CA LYS A 57 -3.23 -7.20 30.13
C LYS A 57 -3.27 -6.23 28.96
N ASP A 58 -3.76 -6.66 27.81
CA ASP A 58 -3.87 -5.81 26.62
C ASP A 58 -4.91 -4.71 26.82
N ALA A 59 -6.07 -5.04 27.39
CA ALA A 59 -7.10 -4.07 27.74
C ALA A 59 -6.59 -3.04 28.76
N MET A 60 -5.86 -3.47 29.79
CA MET A 60 -5.24 -2.56 30.76
C MET A 60 -4.20 -1.66 30.10
N SER A 61 -3.36 -2.21 29.23
CA SER A 61 -2.32 -1.45 28.51
C SER A 61 -2.93 -0.45 27.53
N TYR A 62 -4.01 -0.83 26.83
CA TYR A 62 -4.78 0.06 25.99
C TYR A 62 -5.42 1.19 26.82
N ARG A 63 -6.06 0.85 27.95
CA ARG A 63 -6.66 1.83 28.86
C ARG A 63 -5.62 2.81 29.42
N GLN A 64 -4.43 2.34 29.79
CA GLN A 64 -3.36 3.22 30.28
C GLN A 64 -2.90 4.20 29.20
N ARG A 65 -2.64 3.70 27.98
CA ARG A 65 -2.25 4.55 26.84
C ARG A 65 -3.33 5.57 26.47
N THR A 66 -4.59 5.15 26.50
CA THR A 66 -5.72 6.04 26.16
C THR A 66 -6.07 7.00 27.29
N SER A 67 -5.91 6.63 28.56
CA SER A 67 -6.15 7.54 29.71
C SER A 67 -5.25 8.75 29.62
N ALA A 68 -3.95 8.55 29.39
CA ALA A 68 -3.00 9.66 29.28
C ALA A 68 -3.31 10.59 28.10
N VAL A 69 -3.78 10.04 26.97
CA VAL A 69 -4.18 10.84 25.81
C VAL A 69 -5.50 11.57 26.09
N ASN A 70 -6.48 10.90 26.68
CA ASN A 70 -7.78 11.48 27.01
C ASN A 70 -7.66 12.59 28.05
N GLU A 71 -6.76 12.45 29.03
CA GLU A 71 -6.44 13.50 29.99
C GLU A 71 -5.90 14.75 29.29
N LYS A 72 -4.91 14.59 28.39
CA LYS A 72 -4.38 15.71 27.61
C LYS A 72 -5.42 16.36 26.70
N ILE A 73 -6.25 15.55 26.04
CA ILE A 73 -7.36 16.07 25.22
C ILE A 73 -8.34 16.85 26.09
N SER A 74 -8.67 16.33 27.27
CA SER A 74 -9.57 16.99 28.21
C SER A 74 -8.98 18.30 28.75
N GLU A 75 -7.68 18.34 29.02
CA GLU A 75 -6.95 19.55 29.42
C GLU A 75 -7.00 20.61 28.32
N VAL A 76 -6.68 20.24 27.06
CA VAL A 76 -6.76 21.14 25.91
C VAL A 76 -8.19 21.63 25.68
N MET A 77 -9.20 20.77 25.78
CA MET A 77 -10.61 21.16 25.65
C MET A 77 -11.07 22.06 26.80
N SER A 78 -10.47 21.92 27.99
CA SER A 78 -10.76 22.78 29.13
C SER A 78 -10.08 24.15 29.01
N SER A 79 -8.87 24.21 28.43
CA SER A 79 -8.17 25.47 28.16
C SER A 79 -8.72 26.19 26.92
N HIS A 80 -9.31 25.45 25.98
CA HIS A 80 -9.92 25.96 24.74
C HIS A 80 -11.36 25.46 24.54
N PRO A 81 -12.36 26.00 25.25
CA PRO A 81 -13.76 25.60 25.12
C PRO A 81 -14.34 25.74 23.69
N GLU A 82 -13.86 26.72 22.93
CA GLU A 82 -14.18 26.94 21.53
C GLU A 82 -13.76 25.75 20.65
N PHE A 83 -12.61 25.14 20.95
CA PHE A 83 -12.16 23.92 20.28
C PHE A 83 -13.08 22.74 20.59
N ALA A 84 -13.57 22.63 21.83
CA ALA A 84 -14.51 21.59 22.22
C ALA A 84 -15.84 21.69 21.45
N GLY A 85 -16.37 22.91 21.30
CA GLY A 85 -17.56 23.19 20.50
C GLY A 85 -17.38 22.84 19.02
N MET A 86 -16.26 23.28 18.43
CA MET A 86 -15.91 22.95 17.05
C MET A 86 -15.82 21.44 16.83
N LEU A 87 -15.14 20.71 17.72
CA LEU A 87 -15.02 19.25 17.63
C LEU A 87 -16.39 18.58 17.73
N GLN A 88 -17.29 19.05 18.59
CA GLN A 88 -18.64 18.52 18.67
C GLN A 88 -19.43 18.71 17.36
N MET A 89 -19.26 19.85 16.68
CA MET A 89 -19.86 20.07 15.35
C MET A 89 -19.30 19.10 14.30
N LEU A 90 -17.99 18.88 14.30
CA LEU A 90 -17.34 17.92 13.42
C LEU A 90 -17.83 16.49 13.66
N ILE A 91 -17.95 16.07 14.92
CA ILE A 91 -18.49 14.76 15.29
C ILE A 91 -19.94 14.59 14.81
N LYS A 92 -20.73 15.67 14.80
CA LYS A 92 -22.09 15.70 14.24
C LYS A 92 -22.13 15.76 12.70
N GLY A 93 -20.97 15.76 12.04
CA GLY A 93 -20.86 15.74 10.58
C GLY A 93 -20.89 17.13 9.93
N ALA A 94 -20.71 18.22 10.68
CA ALA A 94 -20.62 19.54 10.09
C ALA A 94 -19.33 19.70 9.25
N PRO A 95 -19.36 20.45 8.13
CA PRO A 95 -18.16 20.77 7.39
C PRO A 95 -17.15 21.56 8.24
N LEU A 96 -15.86 21.25 8.12
CA LEU A 96 -14.79 21.87 8.90
C LEU A 96 -14.82 23.40 8.88
N ARG A 97 -14.99 24.01 7.70
CA ARG A 97 -15.04 25.47 7.59
C ARG A 97 -16.23 26.09 8.31
N ALA A 98 -17.38 25.41 8.31
CA ALA A 98 -18.56 25.86 9.04
C ALA A 98 -18.37 25.73 10.56
N ALA A 99 -17.72 24.65 11.00
CA ALA A 99 -17.38 24.45 12.41
C ALA A 99 -16.37 25.50 12.91
N ILE A 100 -15.35 25.82 12.12
CA ILE A 100 -14.39 26.89 12.45
C ILE A 100 -15.12 28.23 12.55
N ALA A 101 -15.92 28.60 11.54
CA ALA A 101 -16.62 29.89 11.53
C ALA A 101 -17.67 30.04 12.65
N ALA A 102 -18.12 28.94 13.25
CA ALA A 102 -19.06 28.97 14.37
C ALA A 102 -18.39 29.29 15.72
N TYR A 103 -17.07 29.11 15.84
CA TYR A 103 -16.35 29.17 17.11
C TYR A 103 -15.09 30.06 17.10
N PHE A 104 -14.57 30.41 15.93
CA PHE A 104 -13.40 31.27 15.76
C PHE A 104 -13.70 32.41 14.79
N GLU A 105 -13.28 33.62 15.14
CA GLU A 105 -13.25 34.70 14.16
C GLU A 105 -12.05 34.53 13.23
N PRO A 106 -12.14 34.92 11.95
CA PRO A 106 -11.01 34.80 11.03
C PRO A 106 -9.74 35.51 11.49
N GLU A 107 -9.89 36.57 12.28
CA GLU A 107 -8.82 37.39 12.83
C GLU A 107 -8.07 36.67 13.96
N ASP A 108 -8.77 35.85 14.76
CA ASP A 108 -8.18 35.06 15.86
C ASP A 108 -7.31 33.89 15.36
N LEU A 109 -7.46 33.51 14.08
CA LEU A 109 -6.73 32.40 13.48
C LEU A 109 -5.35 32.80 12.96
N VAL A 110 -5.02 34.09 13.03
CA VAL A 110 -3.74 34.65 12.60
C VAL A 110 -3.17 35.46 13.77
N PRO A 111 -2.03 35.05 14.34
CA PRO A 111 -1.44 35.77 15.45
C PRO A 111 -1.00 37.17 15.03
N GLN A 112 -1.09 38.11 15.97
CA GLN A 112 -0.63 39.48 15.79
C GLN A 112 0.88 39.58 16.08
N PRO A 113 1.56 40.62 15.57
CA PRO A 113 2.98 40.83 15.86
C PRO A 113 3.24 40.98 17.36
N GLY A 114 4.09 40.11 17.91
CA GLY A 114 4.42 40.08 19.33
C GLY A 114 3.62 39.08 20.17
N ASP A 115 2.68 38.35 19.59
CA ASP A 115 1.99 37.25 20.27
C ASP A 115 2.95 36.08 20.51
N GLU A 116 2.73 35.33 21.59
CA GLU A 116 3.62 34.23 22.02
C GLU A 116 3.70 33.10 20.98
N ASP A 117 2.68 32.94 20.14
CA ASP A 117 2.55 31.90 19.13
C ASP A 117 2.94 32.34 17.70
N GLU A 118 3.33 33.61 17.49
CA GLU A 118 3.72 34.14 16.18
C GLU A 118 4.80 33.29 15.51
N SER A 119 5.87 32.96 16.23
CA SER A 119 6.99 32.16 15.72
C SER A 119 6.56 30.75 15.29
N ALA A 120 5.71 30.11 16.10
CA ALA A 120 5.19 28.77 15.82
C ALA A 120 4.29 28.79 14.57
N TYR A 121 3.44 29.80 14.44
CA TYR A 121 2.58 30.01 13.28
C TYR A 121 3.41 30.22 12.00
N GLN A 122 4.41 31.09 12.03
CA GLN A 122 5.27 31.36 10.87
C GLN A 122 6.05 30.12 10.43
N SER A 123 6.56 29.32 11.38
CA SER A 123 7.19 28.04 11.06
C SER A 123 6.22 27.09 10.36
N ALA A 124 5.01 26.92 10.91
CA ALA A 124 3.99 26.03 10.32
C ALA A 124 3.57 26.48 8.91
N MET A 125 3.45 27.79 8.68
CA MET A 125 3.14 28.37 7.36
C MET A 125 4.29 28.15 6.37
N SER A 126 5.52 28.40 6.78
CA SER A 126 6.72 28.14 5.97
C SER A 126 6.83 26.67 5.59
N ASP A 127 6.64 25.76 6.55
CA ASP A 127 6.68 24.30 6.31
C ASP A 127 5.58 23.84 5.37
N ARG A 128 4.37 24.42 5.48
CA ARG A 128 3.28 24.16 4.53
C ARG A 128 3.65 24.66 3.13
N GLN A 129 4.19 25.87 3.02
CA GLN A 129 4.59 26.43 1.73
C GLN A 129 5.70 25.61 1.09
N LYS A 130 6.71 25.21 1.86
CA LYS A 130 7.80 24.33 1.41
C LYS A 130 7.23 23.02 0.88
N ARG A 131 6.45 22.29 1.67
CA ARG A 131 5.80 21.03 1.24
C ARG A 131 4.96 21.22 -0.02
N SER A 132 4.20 22.31 -0.12
CA SER A 132 3.40 22.59 -1.31
C SER A 132 4.27 22.88 -2.53
N SER A 133 5.37 23.60 -2.37
CA SER A 133 6.31 23.91 -3.45
C SER A 133 7.06 22.67 -3.92
N GLU A 134 7.52 21.82 -3.00
CA GLU A 134 8.18 20.55 -3.29
C GLU A 134 7.23 19.60 -4.02
N ALA A 135 5.98 19.47 -3.56
CA ALA A 135 4.97 18.64 -4.23
C ALA A 135 4.65 19.15 -5.65
N LYS A 136 4.58 20.48 -5.84
CA LYS A 136 4.39 21.07 -7.18
C LYS A 136 5.58 20.80 -8.09
N ALA A 137 6.80 21.06 -7.60
CA ALA A 137 8.03 20.82 -8.36
C ALA A 137 8.17 19.34 -8.74
N PHE A 138 7.92 18.43 -7.80
CA PHE A 138 7.91 16.99 -8.04
C PHE A 138 6.88 16.62 -9.11
N ASN A 139 5.64 17.11 -9.02
CA ASN A 139 4.60 16.79 -10.00
C ASN A 139 4.91 17.35 -11.40
N GLU A 140 5.47 18.56 -11.49
CA GLU A 140 5.88 19.15 -12.76
C GLU A 140 7.04 18.38 -13.40
N GLU A 141 8.05 18.01 -12.61
CA GLU A 141 9.19 17.21 -13.08
C GLU A 141 8.75 15.80 -13.48
N PHE A 142 7.89 15.18 -12.67
CA PHE A 142 7.33 13.87 -12.95
C PHE A 142 6.55 13.86 -14.27
N GLY A 143 5.70 14.87 -14.51
CA GLY A 143 4.97 15.02 -15.77
C GLY A 143 5.91 15.16 -16.99
N LYS A 144 6.94 16.01 -16.88
CA LYS A 144 7.96 16.16 -17.95
C LYS A 144 8.69 14.85 -18.22
N ASN A 145 9.05 14.12 -17.16
CA ASN A 145 9.73 12.84 -17.27
C ASN A 145 8.84 11.79 -17.93
N GLN A 146 7.52 11.80 -17.71
CA GLN A 146 6.60 10.90 -18.41
C GLN A 146 6.52 11.18 -19.91
N GLU A 147 6.44 12.45 -20.31
CA GLU A 147 6.43 12.82 -21.73
C GLU A 147 7.74 12.41 -22.42
N MET A 148 8.87 12.67 -21.77
CA MET A 148 10.19 12.22 -22.22
C MET A 148 10.26 10.69 -22.33
N THR A 149 9.83 9.98 -21.29
CA THR A 149 9.87 8.51 -21.26
C THR A 149 9.00 7.91 -22.37
N LYS A 150 7.84 8.50 -22.66
CA LYS A 150 7.00 8.07 -23.77
C LYS A 150 7.72 8.24 -25.12
N ALA A 151 8.35 9.39 -25.34
CA ALA A 151 9.08 9.64 -26.58
C ALA A 151 10.26 8.67 -26.76
N GLU A 152 11.05 8.45 -25.71
CA GLU A 152 12.19 7.53 -25.76
C GLU A 152 11.73 6.07 -25.92
N TRP A 153 10.61 5.69 -25.33
CA TRP A 153 10.03 4.35 -25.49
C TRP A 153 9.62 4.06 -26.94
N GLU A 154 8.90 4.99 -27.58
CA GLU A 154 8.52 4.80 -28.99
C GLU A 154 9.74 4.75 -29.91
N LYS A 155 10.74 5.58 -29.64
CA LYS A 155 12.02 5.55 -30.36
C LYS A 155 12.76 4.21 -30.17
N PHE A 156 12.84 3.72 -28.93
CA PHE A 156 13.47 2.43 -28.62
C PHE A 156 12.81 1.27 -29.36
N LYS A 157 11.47 1.22 -29.36
CA LYS A 157 10.71 0.19 -30.10
C LYS A 157 11.01 0.25 -31.60
N ALA A 158 11.02 1.45 -32.17
CA ALA A 158 11.28 1.65 -33.60
C ALA A 158 12.72 1.27 -34.00
N GLU A 159 13.72 1.67 -33.21
CA GLU A 159 15.13 1.38 -33.50
C GLU A 159 15.48 -0.11 -33.36
N ASN A 160 14.81 -0.83 -32.47
CA ASN A 160 15.10 -2.23 -32.16
C ASN A 160 14.10 -3.21 -32.77
N ASN A 161 13.15 -2.74 -33.59
CA ASN A 161 12.08 -3.54 -34.19
C ASN A 161 11.31 -4.41 -33.17
N VAL A 162 11.07 -3.85 -31.98
CA VAL A 162 10.41 -4.56 -30.88
C VAL A 162 8.93 -4.74 -31.19
N SER A 163 8.45 -5.97 -31.18
CA SER A 163 7.03 -6.27 -31.34
C SER A 163 6.20 -5.80 -30.14
N GLU A 164 4.89 -5.66 -30.28
CA GLU A 164 4.04 -5.23 -29.16
C GLU A 164 4.04 -6.25 -28.01
N GLU A 165 4.14 -7.55 -28.31
CA GLU A 165 4.24 -8.62 -27.30
C GLU A 165 5.56 -8.54 -26.51
N GLU A 166 6.68 -8.31 -27.20
CA GLU A 166 7.99 -8.10 -26.54
C GLU A 166 8.02 -6.79 -25.74
N ALA A 167 7.35 -5.74 -26.23
CA ALA A 167 7.23 -4.47 -25.54
C ALA A 167 6.46 -4.63 -24.21
N GLU A 168 5.36 -5.39 -24.19
CA GLU A 168 4.60 -5.68 -22.97
C GLU A 168 5.43 -6.47 -21.94
N GLN A 169 6.19 -7.46 -22.40
CA GLN A 169 7.09 -8.25 -21.55
C GLN A 169 8.20 -7.39 -20.97
N LEU A 170 8.82 -6.52 -21.78
CA LEU A 170 9.85 -5.60 -21.33
C LEU A 170 9.32 -4.63 -20.28
N LEU A 171 8.11 -4.09 -20.47
CA LEU A 171 7.46 -3.23 -19.48
C LEU A 171 7.17 -3.97 -18.16
N ALA A 172 6.77 -5.25 -18.22
CA ALA A 172 6.52 -6.04 -17.02
C ALA A 172 7.82 -6.31 -16.24
N GLU A 173 8.90 -6.53 -16.99
CA GLU A 173 10.23 -6.74 -16.41
C GLU A 173 10.75 -5.47 -15.71
N ILE A 174 10.61 -4.31 -16.36
CA ILE A 174 10.96 -3.00 -15.80
C ILE A 174 10.16 -2.73 -14.52
N GLU A 175 8.85 -2.98 -14.54
CA GLU A 175 7.99 -2.81 -13.36
C GLU A 175 8.42 -3.72 -12.20
N SER A 176 8.73 -4.98 -12.49
CA SER A 176 9.22 -5.92 -11.47
C SER A 176 10.53 -5.46 -10.83
N VAL A 177 11.48 -4.96 -11.63
CA VAL A 177 12.76 -4.42 -11.14
C VAL A 177 12.53 -3.15 -10.32
N ALA A 178 11.71 -2.23 -10.81
CA ALA A 178 11.38 -0.98 -10.12
C ALA A 178 10.70 -1.25 -8.77
N ASN A 179 9.75 -2.18 -8.71
CA ASN A 179 9.09 -2.57 -7.46
C ASN A 179 10.06 -3.17 -6.44
N ASP A 180 10.98 -4.05 -6.87
CA ASP A 180 12.01 -4.60 -5.98
C ASP A 180 12.89 -3.46 -5.41
N MET A 181 13.31 -2.51 -6.25
CA MET A 181 14.12 -1.37 -5.82
C MET A 181 13.38 -0.41 -4.89
N PHE A 182 12.12 -0.08 -5.17
CA PHE A 182 11.31 0.79 -4.30
C PHE A 182 11.08 0.16 -2.92
N ASN A 183 11.01 -1.16 -2.83
CA ASN A 183 10.89 -1.88 -1.56
C ASN A 183 12.24 -2.18 -0.89
N GLY A 184 13.35 -1.59 -1.38
CA GLY A 184 14.69 -1.81 -0.82
C GLY A 184 15.24 -3.22 -1.03
N LYS A 185 14.65 -4.01 -1.93
CA LYS A 185 15.03 -5.40 -2.21
C LYS A 185 15.97 -5.45 -3.41
N LEU A 186 17.28 -5.50 -3.14
CA LEU A 186 18.30 -5.79 -4.17
C LEU A 186 18.32 -7.27 -4.52
N SER A 187 17.32 -7.73 -5.29
CA SER A 187 17.23 -9.13 -5.70
C SER A 187 18.37 -9.52 -6.64
N GLY A 188 18.67 -10.82 -6.73
CA GLY A 188 19.65 -11.35 -7.67
C GLY A 188 19.35 -10.98 -9.14
N LYS A 189 18.08 -10.73 -9.45
CA LYS A 189 17.62 -10.18 -10.74
C LYS A 189 18.14 -8.75 -10.96
N VAL A 190 17.94 -7.85 -9.99
CA VAL A 190 18.46 -6.46 -10.03
C VAL A 190 19.98 -6.45 -10.14
N LEU A 191 20.66 -7.19 -9.26
CA LEU A 191 22.13 -7.27 -9.24
C LEU A 191 22.68 -7.88 -10.54
N GLY A 192 22.02 -8.92 -11.06
CA GLY A 192 22.38 -9.56 -12.33
C GLY A 192 22.19 -8.64 -13.53
N MET A 193 21.11 -7.85 -13.57
CA MET A 193 20.88 -6.86 -14.63
C MET A 193 21.97 -5.79 -14.64
N VAL A 194 22.30 -5.22 -13.47
CA VAL A 194 23.38 -4.23 -13.33
C VAL A 194 24.72 -4.84 -13.75
N HIS A 195 25.08 -6.02 -13.24
CA HIS A 195 26.32 -6.69 -13.59
C HIS A 195 26.43 -7.00 -15.10
N LYS A 196 25.36 -7.46 -15.74
CA LYS A 196 25.33 -7.71 -17.19
C LYS A 196 25.47 -6.41 -17.97
N SER A 197 24.80 -5.32 -17.56
CA SER A 197 24.90 -4.02 -18.23
C SER A 197 26.33 -3.47 -18.20
N MET A 198 27.04 -3.59 -17.07
CA MET A 198 28.43 -3.13 -16.94
C MET A 198 29.42 -3.93 -17.80
N ASN A 199 29.13 -5.20 -18.07
CA ASN A 199 30.01 -6.11 -18.80
C ASN A 199 29.58 -6.34 -20.26
N PHE A 200 28.58 -5.60 -20.75
CA PHE A 200 27.98 -5.86 -22.06
C PHE A 200 28.99 -5.68 -23.21
N GLU A 201 29.73 -4.59 -23.23
CA GLU A 201 30.76 -4.32 -24.26
C GLU A 201 31.89 -5.36 -24.23
N LYS A 202 32.29 -5.78 -23.02
CA LYS A 202 33.31 -6.80 -22.84
C LYS A 202 32.82 -8.16 -23.34
N ALA A 203 31.59 -8.54 -23.01
CA ALA A 203 30.99 -9.78 -23.50
C ALA A 203 30.85 -9.80 -25.03
N LEU A 204 30.54 -8.65 -25.66
CA LEU A 204 30.52 -8.52 -27.12
C LEU A 204 31.91 -8.65 -27.74
N ALA A 205 32.92 -8.04 -27.14
CA ALA A 205 34.31 -8.14 -27.59
C ALA A 205 34.82 -9.59 -27.47
N ASP A 206 34.58 -10.24 -26.33
CA ASP A 206 34.98 -11.62 -26.06
C ASP A 206 34.25 -12.59 -27.01
N ALA A 207 32.95 -12.37 -27.29
CA ALA A 207 32.20 -13.19 -28.25
C ALA A 207 32.66 -12.99 -29.71
N ALA A 208 33.05 -11.77 -30.10
CA ALA A 208 33.61 -11.51 -31.42
C ALA A 208 35.00 -12.14 -31.58
N GLU A 209 35.80 -12.19 -30.52
CA GLU A 209 37.10 -12.85 -30.51
C GLU A 209 36.96 -14.37 -30.51
N SER A 210 36.04 -14.92 -29.72
CA SER A 210 35.70 -16.36 -29.70
C SER A 210 35.10 -16.81 -31.02
N GLY A 211 34.18 -16.06 -31.62
CA GLY A 211 33.61 -16.37 -32.94
C GLY A 211 34.61 -16.27 -34.08
N LYS A 212 35.63 -15.40 -33.98
CA LYS A 212 36.79 -15.41 -34.90
C LYS A 212 37.68 -16.62 -34.68
N ALA A 213 37.89 -17.04 -33.44
CA ALA A 213 38.69 -18.22 -33.11
C ALA A 213 38.00 -19.52 -33.55
N GLU A 214 36.68 -19.64 -33.32
CA GLU A 214 35.85 -20.77 -33.76
C GLU A 214 35.70 -20.78 -35.28
N GLY A 215 35.45 -19.63 -35.93
CA GLY A 215 35.41 -19.54 -37.39
C GLY A 215 36.78 -19.81 -38.04
N ALA A 216 37.89 -19.47 -37.37
CA ALA A 216 39.23 -19.85 -37.82
C ALA A 216 39.47 -21.36 -37.62
N ALA A 217 39.01 -21.95 -36.52
CA ALA A 217 39.10 -23.38 -36.27
C ALA A 217 38.25 -24.19 -37.27
N GLU A 218 37.04 -23.75 -37.57
CA GLU A 218 36.16 -24.32 -38.60
C GLU A 218 36.73 -24.16 -40.01
N LYS A 219 37.35 -23.01 -40.33
CA LYS A 219 38.02 -22.83 -41.62
C LYS A 219 39.25 -23.73 -41.75
N ILE A 220 39.98 -23.97 -40.66
CA ILE A 220 41.12 -24.91 -40.63
C ILE A 220 40.65 -26.37 -40.78
N THR A 221 39.52 -26.76 -40.19
CA THR A 221 38.94 -28.10 -40.38
C THR A 221 38.34 -28.28 -41.78
N MET A 222 37.62 -27.28 -42.32
CA MET A 222 37.07 -27.33 -43.68
C MET A 222 38.17 -27.38 -44.76
N THR A 223 39.26 -26.61 -44.61
CA THR A 223 40.39 -26.66 -45.57
C THR A 223 41.09 -28.03 -45.56
N LYS A 224 40.91 -28.83 -44.51
CA LYS A 224 41.47 -30.19 -44.40
C LYS A 224 40.54 -31.28 -44.95
N GLU A 225 39.24 -31.01 -45.09
CA GLU A 225 38.23 -31.98 -45.54
C GLU A 225 37.72 -31.76 -46.97
N THR A 226 37.98 -30.61 -47.61
CA THR A 226 37.54 -30.35 -49.00
C THR A 226 38.71 -30.17 -49.98
N VAL A 227 39.40 -31.28 -50.30
CA VAL A 227 39.89 -31.54 -51.66
C VAL A 227 38.93 -32.57 -52.26
N GLY A 228 37.94 -32.09 -53.02
CA GLY A 228 36.92 -32.95 -53.62
C GLY A 228 35.78 -32.11 -54.19
N ASP A 229 35.64 -32.20 -55.51
CA ASP A 229 34.78 -31.44 -56.43
C ASP A 229 33.26 -31.52 -56.13
N GLY A 230 32.52 -30.46 -56.47
CA GLY A 230 31.05 -30.43 -56.42
C GLY A 230 30.42 -29.05 -56.24
N MET A 231 30.15 -28.35 -57.34
CA MET A 231 29.34 -27.12 -57.44
C MET A 231 27.81 -27.41 -57.27
N PRO A 232 26.89 -26.42 -57.23
CA PRO A 232 25.89 -26.24 -56.18
C PRO A 232 24.46 -26.56 -56.66
N ASP A 233 23.46 -26.50 -55.78
CA ASP A 233 22.14 -26.08 -56.26
C ASP A 233 21.36 -25.21 -55.26
N ASN A 234 20.62 -24.33 -55.90
CA ASN A 234 19.88 -23.14 -55.47
C ASN A 234 18.46 -23.50 -55.00
N THR A 235 17.83 -22.60 -54.25
CA THR A 235 16.39 -22.24 -54.19
C THR A 235 16.10 -21.64 -52.81
N GLY A 236 15.43 -20.50 -52.59
CA GLY A 236 14.76 -19.53 -53.44
C GLY A 236 13.62 -18.85 -52.63
N VAL A 237 13.52 -17.50 -52.71
CA VAL A 237 12.30 -16.65 -52.59
C VAL A 237 11.70 -16.46 -51.16
N SER A 238 11.71 -15.29 -50.49
CA SER A 238 11.14 -13.92 -50.71
C SER A 238 9.79 -13.64 -50.02
N GLY A 239 9.75 -12.55 -49.20
CA GLY A 239 8.68 -11.53 -49.03
C GLY A 239 7.41 -11.92 -48.28
N ASP A 240 6.64 -11.04 -47.64
CA ASP A 240 6.53 -9.57 -47.64
C ASP A 240 5.63 -9.12 -46.45
N ASP A 241 5.67 -7.82 -46.16
CA ASP A 241 5.15 -7.08 -44.99
C ASP A 241 3.61 -6.83 -44.92
N GLY A 242 3.18 -6.38 -43.73
CA GLY A 242 2.16 -5.33 -43.55
C GLY A 242 0.93 -5.72 -42.70
N ALA A 243 0.29 -4.85 -41.91
CA ALA A 243 0.53 -3.50 -41.42
C ALA A 243 -0.47 -3.20 -40.28
N MET A 244 -0.13 -2.24 -39.40
CA MET A 244 -0.86 -1.79 -38.21
C MET A 244 -2.22 -1.11 -38.46
N GLY A 245 -3.06 -1.12 -37.40
CA GLY A 245 -4.12 -0.14 -37.19
C GLY A 245 -4.02 0.50 -35.79
N GLU A 246 -3.71 1.80 -35.74
CA GLU A 246 -3.64 2.62 -34.53
C GLU A 246 -5.03 2.87 -33.91
N LYS A 247 -5.13 2.80 -32.58
CA LYS A 247 -6.15 3.52 -31.80
C LYS A 247 -5.48 4.24 -30.64
N LYS A 248 -5.80 5.54 -30.51
CA LYS A 248 -5.41 6.45 -29.43
C LYS A 248 -5.78 5.87 -28.07
N ASN A 249 -4.84 5.18 -27.44
CA ASN A 249 -4.88 4.80 -26.04
C ASN A 249 -3.75 5.53 -25.31
N LYS A 250 -3.94 5.90 -24.04
CA LYS A 250 -2.82 6.38 -23.21
C LYS A 250 -1.72 5.31 -23.26
N SER A 251 -0.47 5.70 -23.56
CA SER A 251 0.61 4.74 -23.73
C SER A 251 0.78 3.92 -22.45
N ALA A 252 0.82 2.59 -22.57
CA ALA A 252 0.87 1.65 -21.44
C ALA A 252 2.01 1.96 -20.46
N ILE A 253 3.13 2.49 -20.97
CA ILE A 253 4.27 2.90 -20.14
C ILE A 253 3.94 4.07 -19.22
N VAL A 254 3.19 5.07 -19.70
CA VAL A 254 2.80 6.25 -18.91
C VAL A 254 1.84 5.82 -17.80
N THR A 255 0.87 4.97 -18.13
CA THR A 255 -0.08 4.43 -17.15
C THR A 255 0.64 3.65 -16.03
N ARG A 256 1.59 2.77 -16.37
CA ARG A 256 2.36 2.01 -15.36
C ARG A 256 3.25 2.91 -14.50
N LEU A 257 3.84 3.96 -15.07
CA LEU A 257 4.62 4.95 -14.31
C LEU A 257 3.74 5.71 -13.30
N GLU A 258 2.53 6.11 -13.68
CA GLU A 258 1.57 6.74 -12.76
C GLU A 258 1.18 5.80 -11.60
N GLU A 259 0.95 4.52 -11.90
CA GLU A 259 0.60 3.51 -10.89
C GLU A 259 1.76 3.23 -9.92
N MET A 260 3.00 3.20 -10.42
CA MET A 260 4.19 3.05 -9.58
C MET A 260 4.42 4.27 -8.68
N ALA A 261 4.21 5.50 -9.17
CA ALA A 261 4.34 6.70 -8.37
C ALA A 261 3.33 6.76 -7.22
N LYS A 262 2.06 6.40 -7.49
CA LYS A 262 1.00 6.34 -6.46
C LYS A 262 1.29 5.35 -5.33
N LYS A 263 2.00 4.24 -5.61
CA LYS A 263 2.40 3.27 -4.58
C LYS A 263 3.42 3.83 -3.59
N LYS A 264 4.23 4.82 -4.01
CA LYS A 264 5.27 5.44 -3.18
C LYS A 264 4.69 6.43 -2.15
N ASP A 265 3.60 7.12 -2.49
CA ASP A 265 2.97 8.12 -1.61
C ASP A 265 2.20 7.51 -0.41
N ASN A 266 2.11 6.18 -0.31
CA ASN A 266 1.47 5.45 0.78
C ASN A 266 2.43 4.97 1.88
N PHE A 267 3.68 5.47 1.90
CA PHE A 267 4.68 5.19 2.94
C PHE A 267 5.25 6.47 3.55
#